data_AF-A0A960L0B7-F1
#
_entry.id   AF-A0A960L0B7-F1
#
_cell.length_a   1.000
_cell.length_b   1.000
_cell.length_c   1.000
_cell.angle_alpha   90.00
_cell.angle_beta   90.00
_cell.angle_gamma   90.00
#
_symmetry.space_group_name_H-M   'P 1'
#
loop_
_entity.id
_entity.type
_entity.pdbx_description
1 polymer ?
#
loop_
_entity_poly.entity_id
_entity_poly.type
_entity_poly.pdbx_seq_one_letter_code
_entity_poly.pdbx_strand_id
1 'polypeptide(L)'
;TSMFMHGGWFHLIGNMWFLWVFGDNVEDSMGRGRFVIFYLICGLAAAAAQVITGVHSLVPMVGASGAIGGVMGAYARLFPRAPVHTLVFFFFIFTTVSLPAIVMLGYWFLLQLLAGLPALGSANSGVAFWAHVGGFLAGWFLIKPMHRPEFLMNQRRMVPVRTARHRFLS
;
A
#
# COMPACT_ATOMS: atom_id res chain seq x y z
N THR A 1 -6.65 -11.19 23.54
CA THR A 1 -6.84 -9.76 23.89
C THR A 1 -5.62 -8.89 23.59
N SER A 2 -4.44 -9.42 23.26
CA SER A 2 -3.26 -8.61 22.83
C SER A 2 -3.24 -8.25 21.34
N MET A 3 -4.00 -8.94 20.50
CA MET A 3 -3.94 -8.82 19.04
C MET A 3 -4.68 -7.59 18.48
N PHE A 4 -5.83 -7.26 19.07
CA PHE A 4 -6.51 -5.99 18.87
C PHE A 4 -5.82 -4.81 19.57
N MET A 5 -4.89 -5.08 20.50
CA MET A 5 -4.15 -4.05 21.23
C MET A 5 -2.78 -3.72 20.61
N HIS A 6 -2.12 -4.67 19.93
CA HIS A 6 -0.83 -4.44 19.26
C HIS A 6 -0.97 -4.06 17.78
N GLY A 7 -1.95 -4.61 17.07
CA GLY A 7 -2.33 -4.15 15.73
C GLY A 7 -3.39 -3.05 15.76
N GLY A 8 -3.36 -2.16 16.77
CA GLY A 8 -4.49 -1.38 17.30
C GLY A 8 -5.30 -0.52 16.31
N TRP A 9 -6.24 0.27 16.84
CA TRP A 9 -7.08 1.19 16.05
C TRP A 9 -6.29 2.01 15.02
N PHE A 10 -5.07 2.44 15.36
CA PHE A 10 -4.16 3.13 14.45
C PHE A 10 -3.79 2.33 13.19
N HIS A 11 -3.61 1.01 13.29
CA HIS A 11 -3.30 0.16 12.15
C HIS A 11 -4.51 -0.02 11.24
N LEU A 12 -5.71 -0.17 11.81
CA LEU A 12 -6.95 -0.23 11.03
C LEU A 12 -7.23 1.12 10.34
N ILE A 13 -7.12 2.22 11.08
CA ILE A 13 -7.27 3.58 10.54
C ILE A 13 -6.24 3.83 9.44
N GLY A 14 -4.98 3.44 9.65
CA GLY A 14 -3.93 3.53 8.64
C GLY A 14 -4.28 2.75 7.38
N ASN A 15 -4.72 1.50 7.51
CA ASN A 15 -5.15 0.67 6.38
C ASN A 15 -6.29 1.32 5.58
N MET A 16 -7.32 1.82 6.27
CA MET A 16 -8.44 2.49 5.61
C MET A 16 -8.01 3.82 4.96
N TRP A 17 -7.11 4.56 5.61
CA TRP A 17 -6.53 5.78 5.06
C TRP A 17 -5.73 5.51 3.78
N PHE A 18 -4.87 4.47 3.76
CA PHE A 18 -4.12 4.08 2.57
C PHE A 18 -5.05 3.65 1.43
N LEU A 19 -6.09 2.86 1.73
CA LEU A 19 -7.09 2.50 0.72
C LEU A 19 -7.84 3.73 0.19
N TRP A 20 -8.21 4.67 1.05
CA TRP A 20 -8.89 5.88 0.63
C TRP A 20 -8.01 6.80 -0.24
N VAL A 21 -6.71 6.92 0.08
CA VAL A 21 -5.78 7.79 -0.68
C VAL A 21 -5.37 7.17 -2.02
N PHE A 22 -5.16 5.85 -2.07
CA PHE A 22 -4.53 5.18 -3.22
C PHE A 22 -5.46 4.23 -3.98
N GLY A 23 -6.48 3.68 -3.30
CA GLY A 23 -7.37 2.66 -3.83
C GLY A 23 -8.18 3.14 -5.03
N ASP A 24 -8.86 4.29 -4.91
CA ASP A 24 -9.70 4.85 -5.97
C ASP A 24 -8.94 4.99 -7.30
N ASN A 25 -7.74 5.57 -7.27
CA ASN A 25 -6.91 5.74 -8.48
C ASN A 25 -6.47 4.40 -9.10
N VAL A 26 -6.20 3.40 -8.28
CA VAL A 26 -5.80 2.06 -8.74
C VAL A 26 -7.03 1.30 -9.28
N GLU A 27 -8.18 1.39 -8.63
CA GLU A 27 -9.44 0.84 -9.07
C GLU A 27 -9.86 1.44 -10.41
N ASP A 28 -9.85 2.77 -10.54
CA ASP A 28 -10.18 3.49 -11.78
C ASP A 28 -9.28 3.08 -12.94
N SER A 29 -8.02 2.74 -12.67
CA SER A 29 -7.08 2.30 -13.71
C SER A 29 -7.44 0.95 -14.34
N MET A 30 -8.28 0.12 -13.70
CA MET A 30 -8.59 -1.24 -14.18
C MET A 30 -10.09 -1.61 -14.17
N GLY A 31 -10.92 -0.86 -13.44
CA GLY A 31 -12.33 -1.11 -13.15
C GLY A 31 -12.56 -2.02 -11.93
N ARG A 32 -13.71 -1.84 -11.28
CA ARG A 32 -14.09 -2.48 -10.00
C ARG A 32 -13.86 -3.98 -9.93
N GLY A 33 -14.33 -4.74 -10.94
CA GLY A 33 -14.21 -6.20 -10.94
C GLY A 33 -12.76 -6.69 -10.99
N ARG A 34 -11.92 -6.04 -11.81
CA ARG A 34 -10.49 -6.37 -11.90
C ARG A 34 -9.76 -5.95 -10.62
N PHE A 35 -10.18 -4.86 -10.00
CA PHE A 35 -9.63 -4.39 -8.73
C PHE A 35 -9.85 -5.39 -7.59
N VAL A 36 -11.06 -5.97 -7.47
CA VAL A 36 -11.32 -7.01 -6.46
C VAL A 36 -10.41 -8.23 -6.67
N ILE A 37 -10.29 -8.72 -7.91
CA ILE A 37 -9.40 -9.84 -8.23
C ILE A 37 -7.93 -9.48 -7.92
N PHE A 38 -7.49 -8.30 -8.35
CA PHE A 38 -6.15 -7.77 -8.07
C PHE A 38 -5.86 -7.73 -6.57
N TYR A 39 -6.79 -7.20 -5.78
CA TYR A 39 -6.67 -7.07 -4.34
C TYR A 39 -6.54 -8.45 -3.66
N LEU A 40 -7.36 -9.42 -4.07
CA LEU A 40 -7.29 -10.78 -3.55
C LEU A 40 -5.97 -11.47 -3.91
N ILE A 41 -5.49 -11.33 -5.15
CA ILE A 41 -4.19 -11.90 -5.56
C ILE A 41 -3.05 -11.26 -4.77
N CYS A 42 -3.09 -9.95 -4.55
CA CYS A 42 -2.09 -9.28 -3.71
C CYS A 42 -2.11 -9.78 -2.27
N GLY A 43 -3.29 -10.00 -1.69
CA GLY A 43 -3.46 -10.59 -0.37
C GLY A 43 -2.91 -12.02 -0.27
N LEU A 44 -3.14 -12.84 -1.30
CA LEU A 44 -2.58 -14.20 -1.39
C LEU A 44 -1.06 -14.19 -1.56
N ALA A 45 -0.51 -13.27 -2.36
CA ALA A 45 0.93 -13.12 -2.50
C ALA A 45 1.60 -12.64 -1.21
N ALA A 46 0.94 -11.73 -0.49
CA ALA A 46 1.37 -11.30 0.84
C ALA A 46 1.35 -12.47 1.84
N ALA A 47 0.28 -13.27 1.84
CA ALA A 47 0.19 -14.49 2.64
C ALA A 47 1.31 -15.49 2.30
N ALA A 48 1.60 -15.70 1.01
CA ALA A 48 2.66 -16.60 0.59
C ALA A 48 4.05 -16.10 1.03
N ALA A 49 4.34 -14.80 0.84
CA ALA A 49 5.59 -14.20 1.30
C ALA A 49 5.78 -14.35 2.83
N GLN A 50 4.68 -14.26 3.58
CA GLN A 50 4.66 -14.54 5.02
C GLN A 50 5.06 -15.96 5.36
N VAL A 51 4.39 -16.93 4.72
CA VAL A 51 4.59 -18.36 5.01
C VAL A 51 6.02 -18.77 4.68
N ILE A 52 6.58 -18.27 3.58
CA ILE A 52 7.97 -18.56 3.18
C ILE A 52 8.98 -18.04 4.21
N THR A 53 8.71 -16.89 4.84
CA THR A 53 9.68 -16.20 5.71
C THR A 53 9.49 -16.46 7.20
N GLY A 54 8.36 -17.00 7.64
CA GLY A 54 8.01 -17.13 9.06
C GLY A 54 7.09 -18.31 9.39
N VAL A 55 7.51 -19.54 9.07
CA VAL A 55 6.76 -20.81 9.27
C VAL A 55 6.25 -21.04 10.71
N HIS A 56 6.85 -20.39 11.72
CA HIS A 56 6.55 -20.62 13.15
C HIS A 56 5.79 -19.49 13.87
N SER A 57 5.30 -18.50 13.14
CA SER A 57 4.63 -17.35 13.76
C SER A 57 3.22 -17.66 14.24
N LEU A 58 2.97 -17.46 15.53
CA LEU A 58 1.63 -17.47 16.14
C LEU A 58 0.85 -16.17 15.90
N VAL A 59 1.45 -15.16 15.26
CA VAL A 59 0.77 -13.91 14.91
C VAL A 59 -0.04 -14.14 13.63
N PRO A 60 -1.38 -13.99 13.67
CA PRO A 60 -2.22 -14.27 12.53
C PRO A 60 -1.94 -13.29 11.41
N MET A 61 -2.02 -13.90 10.24
CA MET A 61 -1.76 -13.32 8.95
C MET A 61 -2.69 -12.12 8.70
N VAL A 62 -2.13 -10.90 8.68
CA VAL A 62 -2.90 -9.71 8.27
C VAL A 62 -2.90 -9.60 6.74
N GLY A 63 -3.49 -10.60 6.08
CA GLY A 63 -3.55 -10.68 4.61
C GLY A 63 -4.21 -9.45 3.97
N ALA A 64 -5.16 -8.81 4.67
CA ALA A 64 -5.77 -7.56 4.21
C ALA A 64 -4.77 -6.40 4.12
N SER A 65 -3.88 -6.24 5.11
CA SER A 65 -2.87 -5.16 5.07
C SER A 65 -1.79 -5.41 4.02
N GLY A 66 -1.47 -6.68 3.76
CA GLY A 66 -0.61 -7.07 2.63
C GLY A 66 -1.23 -6.73 1.27
N ALA A 67 -2.54 -6.94 1.10
CA ALA A 67 -3.26 -6.53 -0.11
C ALA A 67 -3.21 -5.00 -0.33
N ILE A 68 -3.29 -4.20 0.74
CA ILE A 68 -3.10 -2.75 0.69
C ILE A 68 -1.66 -2.40 0.27
N GLY A 69 -0.68 -3.17 0.74
CA GLY A 69 0.69 -3.17 0.21
C GLY A 69 0.71 -3.25 -1.32
N GLY A 70 -0.06 -4.18 -1.89
CA GLY A 70 -0.22 -4.31 -3.34
C GLY A 70 -0.86 -3.10 -4.02
N VAL A 71 -1.88 -2.50 -3.42
CA VAL A 71 -2.46 -1.23 -3.93
C VAL A 71 -1.40 -0.13 -3.97
N MET A 72 -0.58 0.00 -2.92
CA MET A 72 0.52 0.97 -2.89
C MET A 72 1.59 0.67 -3.96
N GLY A 73 1.97 -0.59 -4.15
CA GLY A 73 2.90 -0.98 -5.20
C GLY A 73 2.39 -0.66 -6.61
N ALA A 74 1.10 -0.91 -6.86
CA ALA A 74 0.45 -0.52 -8.11
C ALA A 74 0.44 1.00 -8.31
N TYR A 75 0.06 1.75 -7.27
CA TYR A 75 0.03 3.22 -7.33
C TYR A 75 1.41 3.80 -7.59
N ALA A 76 2.44 3.32 -6.88
CA ALA A 76 3.82 3.76 -7.05
C ALA A 76 4.32 3.57 -8.49
N ARG A 77 3.89 2.48 -9.16
CA ARG A 77 4.22 2.21 -10.56
C ARG A 77 3.45 3.08 -11.55
N LEU A 78 2.16 3.30 -11.30
CA LEU A 78 1.28 4.07 -12.20
C LEU A 78 1.51 5.58 -12.11
N PHE A 79 1.72 6.09 -10.89
CA PHE A 79 1.72 7.52 -10.58
C PHE A 79 2.97 7.95 -9.79
N PRO A 80 4.21 7.62 -10.25
CA PRO A 80 5.42 7.83 -9.46
C PRO A 80 5.67 9.29 -9.07
N ARG A 81 5.20 10.24 -9.89
CA ARG A 81 5.37 11.68 -9.68
C ARG A 81 4.12 12.39 -9.14
N ALA A 82 3.04 11.66 -8.85
CA ALA A 82 1.85 12.28 -8.29
C ALA A 82 2.18 12.87 -6.91
N PRO A 83 1.82 14.14 -6.63
CA PRO A 83 2.05 14.73 -5.33
C PRO A 83 1.09 14.10 -4.32
N VAL A 84 1.65 13.54 -3.26
CA VAL A 84 0.91 13.07 -2.09
C VAL A 84 1.16 14.07 -0.96
N HIS A 85 0.09 14.66 -0.45
CA HIS A 85 0.17 15.55 0.70
C HIS A 85 0.30 14.71 1.96
N THR A 86 1.48 14.76 2.57
CA THR A 86 1.78 14.05 3.81
C THR A 86 1.84 15.03 4.97
N LEU A 87 1.21 14.66 6.08
CA LEU A 87 1.35 15.41 7.32
C LEU A 87 2.68 15.02 7.95
N VAL A 88 3.58 15.99 8.11
CA VAL A 88 4.88 15.80 8.76
C VAL A 88 4.81 16.43 10.15
N PHE A 89 5.10 15.63 11.16
CA PHE A 89 5.18 16.09 12.54
C PHE A 89 6.64 16.43 12.86
N PHE A 90 6.96 17.72 12.98
CA PHE A 90 8.28 18.17 13.39
C PHE A 90 8.17 18.91 14.73
N PHE A 91 8.43 18.20 15.82
CA PHE A 91 8.30 18.64 17.22
C PHE A 91 6.92 19.22 17.59
N PHE A 92 6.66 20.49 17.25
CA PHE A 92 5.42 21.23 17.54
C PHE A 92 4.79 21.88 16.29
N ILE A 93 5.37 21.68 15.11
CA ILE A 93 4.87 22.22 13.85
C ILE A 93 4.12 21.13 13.08
N PHE A 94 2.83 21.35 12.86
CA PHE A 94 2.00 20.56 11.96
C PHE A 94 2.07 21.20 10.57
N THR A 95 2.89 20.63 9.68
CA THR A 95 2.98 21.11 8.30
C THR A 95 2.64 19.99 7.33
N THR A 96 2.00 20.34 6.22
CA THR A 96 1.79 19.42 5.11
C THR A 96 2.89 19.62 4.08
N VAL A 97 3.53 18.51 3.68
CA VAL A 97 4.54 18.52 2.62
C VAL A 97 4.05 17.66 1.47
N SER A 98 4.17 18.20 0.26
CA SER A 98 3.83 17.49 -0.97
C SER A 98 5.06 16.72 -1.45
N LEU A 99 5.02 15.39 -1.35
CA LEU A 99 6.10 14.54 -1.83
C LEU A 99 5.64 13.70 -3.03
N PRO A 100 6.52 13.42 -4.00
CA PRO A 100 6.20 12.47 -5.06
C PRO A 100 5.84 11.11 -4.46
N ALA A 101 4.79 10.47 -4.98
CA ALA A 101 4.30 9.19 -4.48
C ALA A 101 5.40 8.11 -4.43
N ILE A 102 6.31 8.08 -5.42
CA ILE A 102 7.41 7.11 -5.43
C ILE A 102 8.37 7.29 -4.24
N VAL A 103 8.57 8.53 -3.78
CA VAL A 103 9.43 8.83 -2.63
C VAL A 103 8.76 8.35 -1.35
N MET A 104 7.49 8.71 -1.16
CA MET A 104 6.73 8.31 0.03
C MET A 104 6.55 6.79 0.12
N LEU A 105 6.09 6.17 -0.97
CA LEU A 105 5.80 4.73 -1.01
C LEU A 105 7.09 3.90 -1.06
N GLY A 106 8.14 4.41 -1.70
CA GLY A 106 9.48 3.81 -1.67
C GLY A 106 10.09 3.85 -0.27
N TYR A 107 9.96 4.98 0.44
CA TYR A 107 10.36 5.09 1.84
C TYR A 107 9.58 4.09 2.73
N TRP A 108 8.25 4.03 2.59
CA TRP A 108 7.43 3.07 3.31
C TRP A 108 7.87 1.63 3.03
N PHE A 109 8.08 1.26 1.77
CA PHE A 109 8.55 -0.07 1.38
C PHE A 109 9.94 -0.39 1.93
N LEU A 110 10.85 0.57 1.92
CA LEU A 110 12.19 0.41 2.49
C LEU A 110 12.12 0.15 4.00
N LEU A 111 11.24 0.85 4.73
CA LEU A 111 11.01 0.56 6.15
C LEU A 111 10.51 -0.87 6.37
N GLN A 112 9.63 -1.39 5.51
CA GLN A 112 9.18 -2.79 5.59
C GLN A 112 10.36 -3.76 5.42
N LEU A 113 11.24 -3.52 4.45
CA LEU A 113 12.44 -4.35 4.25
C LEU A 113 13.38 -4.28 5.46
N LEU A 114 13.72 -3.08 5.94
CA LEU A 114 14.65 -2.91 7.05
C LEU A 114 14.11 -3.49 8.35
N ALA A 115 12.82 -3.37 8.61
CA ALA A 115 12.18 -3.95 9.79
C ALA A 115 11.98 -5.47 9.65
N GLY A 116 11.85 -5.99 8.44
CA GLY A 116 11.78 -7.43 8.16
C GLY A 116 13.13 -8.15 8.24
N LEU A 117 14.26 -7.45 8.04
CA LEU A 117 15.60 -8.04 8.05
C LEU A 117 15.98 -8.70 9.39
N PRO A 118 15.84 -8.04 10.57
CA PRO A 118 16.10 -8.67 11.87
C PRO A 118 15.18 -9.86 12.18
N ALA A 119 14.03 -9.94 11.50
CA ALA A 119 13.05 -10.99 11.71
C ALA A 119 13.39 -12.29 10.95
N LEU A 120 14.29 -12.23 9.96
CA LEU A 120 14.76 -13.41 9.25
C LEU A 120 15.50 -14.34 10.20
N GLY A 121 14.90 -15.50 10.50
CA GLY A 121 15.49 -16.51 11.38
C GLY A 121 15.14 -16.38 12.87
N SER A 122 14.35 -15.38 13.28
CA SER A 122 13.81 -15.29 14.65
C SER A 122 12.32 -15.64 14.65
N ALA A 123 11.88 -16.53 15.53
CA ALA A 123 10.50 -17.03 15.57
C ALA A 123 9.45 -15.97 16.01
N ASN A 124 9.87 -14.83 16.56
CA ASN A 124 9.00 -13.96 17.36
C ASN A 124 8.91 -12.48 16.94
N SER A 125 9.60 -11.98 15.91
CA SER A 125 9.79 -10.51 15.82
C SER A 125 9.44 -9.75 14.54
N GLY A 126 8.96 -10.36 13.44
CA GLY A 126 8.66 -9.51 12.27
C GLY A 126 7.90 -10.14 11.14
N VAL A 127 6.87 -10.88 11.52
CA VAL A 127 6.11 -11.64 10.54
C VAL A 127 5.32 -10.66 9.67
N ALA A 128 4.67 -9.61 10.18
CA ALA A 128 3.88 -8.68 9.34
C ALA A 128 4.65 -7.95 8.19
N PHE A 129 5.95 -7.67 8.34
CA PHE A 129 6.72 -6.88 7.37
C PHE A 129 6.85 -7.58 6.01
N TRP A 130 7.07 -8.90 6.01
CA TRP A 130 7.24 -9.68 4.78
C TRP A 130 5.96 -9.82 3.98
N ALA A 131 4.79 -9.87 4.64
CA ALA A 131 3.50 -9.76 3.97
C ALA A 131 3.35 -8.43 3.21
N HIS A 132 3.76 -7.31 3.82
CA HIS A 132 3.72 -5.99 3.16
C HIS A 132 4.66 -5.91 1.96
N VAL A 133 5.88 -6.45 2.09
CA VAL A 133 6.85 -6.53 0.98
C VAL A 133 6.30 -7.38 -0.16
N GLY A 134 5.79 -8.59 0.15
CA GLY A 134 5.22 -9.51 -0.84
C GLY A 134 4.01 -8.91 -1.55
N GLY A 135 3.10 -8.29 -0.80
CA GLY A 135 1.96 -7.57 -1.34
C GLY A 135 2.38 -6.44 -2.27
N PHE A 136 3.30 -5.57 -1.83
CA PHE A 136 3.78 -4.43 -2.62
C PHE A 136 4.40 -4.87 -3.95
N LEU A 137 5.27 -5.88 -3.92
CA LEU A 137 5.88 -6.42 -5.14
C LEU A 137 4.83 -7.04 -6.05
N ALA A 138 3.90 -7.84 -5.51
CA ALA A 138 2.82 -8.42 -6.29
C ALA A 138 2.02 -7.33 -7.01
N GLY A 139 1.60 -6.28 -6.30
CA GLY A 139 0.87 -5.18 -6.89
C GLY A 139 1.67 -4.41 -7.95
N TRP A 140 2.96 -4.14 -7.67
CA TRP A 140 3.87 -3.50 -8.60
C TRP A 140 4.00 -4.28 -9.92
N PHE A 141 4.02 -5.60 -9.89
CA PHE A 141 4.12 -6.42 -11.11
C PHE A 141 2.77 -6.67 -11.78
N LEU A 142 1.73 -7.01 -11.01
CA LEU A 142 0.38 -7.34 -11.51
C LEU A 142 -0.34 -6.15 -12.15
N ILE A 143 -0.01 -4.92 -11.76
CA ILE A 143 -0.67 -3.75 -12.34
C ILE A 143 -0.41 -3.63 -13.85
N LYS A 144 0.74 -4.10 -14.35
CA LYS A 144 1.11 -4.00 -15.77
C LYS A 144 0.10 -4.73 -16.70
N PRO A 145 -0.24 -6.01 -16.48
CA PRO A 145 -1.26 -6.70 -17.29
C PRO A 145 -2.71 -6.33 -16.91
N MET A 146 -2.96 -5.81 -15.70
CA MET A 146 -4.33 -5.59 -15.21
C MET A 146 -4.86 -4.17 -15.48
N HIS A 147 -3.99 -3.17 -15.67
CA HIS A 147 -4.43 -1.81 -15.99
C HIS A 147 -5.04 -1.73 -17.40
N ARG A 148 -5.93 -0.75 -17.60
CA ARG A 148 -6.47 -0.37 -18.90
C ARG A 148 -5.62 0.78 -19.46
N PRO A 149 -4.97 0.64 -20.63
CA PRO A 149 -4.04 1.66 -21.16
C PRO A 149 -4.75 2.97 -21.51
N GLU A 150 -6.02 2.91 -21.91
CA GLU A 150 -6.85 4.07 -22.25
C GLU A 150 -6.99 5.07 -21.09
N PHE A 151 -7.00 4.58 -19.84
CA PHE A 151 -7.11 5.41 -18.65
C PHE A 151 -5.89 6.34 -18.47
N LEU A 152 -4.68 5.79 -18.60
CA LEU A 152 -3.44 6.56 -18.45
C LEU A 152 -3.24 7.57 -19.59
N MET A 153 -3.72 7.23 -20.80
CA MET A 153 -3.69 8.15 -21.94
C MET A 153 -4.61 9.35 -21.71
N ASN A 154 -5.80 9.13 -21.17
CA ASN A 154 -6.74 10.21 -20.84
C ASN A 154 -6.22 11.10 -19.71
N GLN A 155 -5.59 10.54 -18.67
CA GLN A 155 -4.97 11.37 -17.62
C GLN A 155 -3.77 12.19 -18.13
N ARG A 156 -2.98 11.68 -19.09
CA ARG A 156 -1.88 12.44 -19.70
C ARG A 156 -2.36 13.53 -20.66
N ARG A 157 -3.53 13.34 -21.28
CA ARG A 157 -4.16 14.32 -22.20
C ARG A 157 -4.90 15.43 -21.45
N MET A 158 -5.38 15.18 -20.25
CA MET A 158 -5.88 16.22 -19.34
C MET A 158 -4.67 16.84 -18.60
N VAL A 159 -4.19 18.00 -19.04
CA VAL A 159 -3.00 18.75 -18.52
C VAL A 159 -3.09 19.06 -17.00
N PRO A 160 -2.03 19.66 -16.41
CA PRO A 160 -1.27 19.12 -15.29
C PRO A 160 -2.10 18.98 -14.00
N VAL A 161 -1.89 17.87 -13.28
CA VAL A 161 -2.20 17.67 -11.86
C VAL A 161 -3.34 18.55 -11.34
N ARG A 162 -4.58 18.19 -11.69
CA ARG A 162 -5.67 18.54 -10.80
C ARG A 162 -5.45 17.75 -9.53
N THR A 163 -4.96 18.48 -8.52
CA THR A 163 -4.97 18.14 -7.10
C THR A 163 -6.17 17.27 -6.77
N ALA A 164 -5.92 16.20 -6.01
CA ALA A 164 -6.91 15.28 -5.47
C ALA A 164 -8.15 16.07 -5.01
N ARG A 165 -9.23 15.99 -5.78
CA ARG A 165 -10.50 16.60 -5.39
C ARG A 165 -11.09 15.75 -4.29
N HIS A 166 -11.10 16.30 -3.09
CA HIS A 166 -12.02 15.95 -2.02
C HIS A 166 -13.44 15.86 -2.58
N ARG A 167 -13.98 14.64 -2.67
CA ARG A 167 -15.41 14.41 -2.86
C ARG A 167 -16.03 14.30 -1.46
N PHE A 168 -16.27 15.45 -0.85
CA PHE A 168 -17.14 15.59 0.32
C PHE A 168 -18.27 16.55 -0.06
N LEU A 169 -19.51 16.09 0.19
CA LEU A 169 -20.79 16.80 0.15
C LEU A 169 -21.41 17.03 -1.26
N SER A 170 -22.23 16.07 -1.66
CA SER A 170 -23.52 16.30 -2.33
C SER A 170 -24.46 15.15 -2.00
#